data_AF-A0ABD3YX97-F1
#
_entry.id   AF-A0ABD3YX97-F1
#
_cell.length_a   1.000
_cell.length_b   1.000
_cell.length_c   1.000
_cell.angle_alpha   90.00
_cell.angle_beta   90.00
_cell.angle_gamma   90.00
#
_symmetry.space_group_name_H-M   'P 1'
#
loop_
_entity.id
_entity.type
_entity.pdbx_description
1 polymer ?
#
loop_
_entity_poly.entity_id
_entity_poly.type
_entity_poly.pdbx_seq_one_letter_code
_entity_poly.pdbx_strand_id
1 'polypeptide(L)'
;MTQQLILIAGPYRSGTEGVQARIDENLARLESAALAVYQRGHVPVIGEWLALPLAKAAGSKAVDDEISEAMLYPVAHRLIAKCDAIYRIPGASKGADMDIEVAHKYGLRVYTALESIPEA
;
A
#
# COMPACT_ATOMS: atom_id res chain seq x y z
N MET A 1 -0.99 9.07 -21.88
CA MET A 1 -2.29 8.56 -21.38
C MET A 1 -2.85 9.57 -20.39
N THR A 2 -3.83 9.24 -19.54
CA THR A 2 -4.21 10.12 -18.43
C THR A 2 -3.47 9.66 -17.18
N GLN A 3 -3.02 10.61 -16.36
CA GLN A 3 -2.40 10.32 -15.08
C GLN A 3 -3.34 9.49 -14.20
N GLN A 4 -2.76 8.57 -13.40
CA GLN A 4 -3.50 7.64 -12.53
C GLN A 4 -3.03 7.84 -11.09
N LEU A 5 -3.95 7.69 -10.13
CA LEU A 5 -3.64 7.46 -8.73
C LEU A 5 -3.48 5.95 -8.51
N ILE A 6 -2.27 5.50 -8.20
CA ILE A 6 -1.92 4.08 -8.10
C ILE A 6 -1.49 3.75 -6.68
N LEU A 7 -2.22 2.86 -6.01
CA LEU A 7 -1.82 2.32 -4.71
C LEU A 7 -0.72 1.27 -4.89
N ILE A 8 0.35 1.37 -4.11
CA ILE A 8 1.39 0.34 -4.02
C ILE A 8 1.01 -0.63 -2.91
N ALA A 9 0.77 -1.90 -3.26
CA ALA A 9 0.41 -2.96 -2.33
C ALA A 9 1.54 -3.99 -2.23
N GLY A 10 1.93 -4.35 -1.00
CA GLY A 10 2.99 -5.33 -0.75
C GLY A 10 3.15 -5.72 0.71
N PRO A 11 4.20 -6.47 1.06
CA PRO A 11 4.51 -6.76 2.46
C PRO A 11 4.87 -5.47 3.20
N TYR A 12 4.18 -5.20 4.30
CA TYR A 12 4.59 -4.22 5.32
C TYR A 12 5.00 -4.95 6.60
N ARG A 13 4.04 -5.51 7.35
CA ARG A 13 4.31 -6.37 8.53
C ARG A 13 4.51 -7.85 8.22
N SER A 14 4.09 -8.32 7.05
CA SER A 14 4.14 -9.75 6.73
C SER A 14 5.59 -10.23 6.60
N GLY A 15 5.91 -11.37 7.22
CA GLY A 15 7.25 -11.96 7.19
C GLY A 15 8.30 -11.26 8.07
N THR A 16 7.91 -10.29 8.90
CA THR A 16 8.86 -9.55 9.75
C THR A 16 9.02 -10.14 11.14
N GLU A 17 8.10 -10.99 11.59
CA GLU A 17 8.05 -11.53 12.96
C GLU A 17 8.01 -10.41 14.03
N GLY A 18 7.50 -9.22 13.66
CA GLY A 18 7.48 -8.04 14.53
C GLY A 18 8.81 -7.31 14.64
N VAL A 19 9.85 -7.72 13.90
CA VAL A 19 11.15 -7.06 13.92
C VAL A 19 11.08 -5.74 13.16
N GLN A 20 11.29 -4.62 13.87
CA GLN A 20 11.16 -3.26 13.30
C GLN A 20 12.04 -3.04 12.06
N ALA A 21 13.30 -3.48 12.07
CA ALA A 21 14.20 -3.31 10.93
C ALA A 21 13.65 -3.98 9.64
N ARG A 22 13.00 -5.14 9.77
CA ARG A 22 12.38 -5.82 8.63
C ARG A 22 11.10 -5.11 8.15
N ILE A 23 10.37 -4.48 9.06
CA ILE A 23 9.21 -3.63 8.73
C ILE A 23 9.69 -2.41 7.94
N ASP A 24 10.79 -1.79 8.36
CA ASP A 24 11.39 -0.63 7.69
C ASP A 24 11.92 -1.01 6.30
N GLU A 25 12.57 -2.18 6.16
CA GLU A 25 13.00 -2.73 4.86
C GLU A 25 11.81 -2.96 3.92
N ASN A 26 10.71 -3.51 4.44
CA ASN A 26 9.49 -3.71 3.69
C ASN A 26 8.87 -2.38 3.24
N LEU A 27 8.83 -1.36 4.10
CA LEU A 27 8.37 -0.03 3.74
C LEU A 27 9.27 0.58 2.64
N ALA A 28 10.60 0.48 2.77
CA ALA A 28 11.54 0.97 1.77
C ALA A 28 11.33 0.31 0.38
N ARG A 29 10.93 -0.97 0.34
CA ARG A 29 10.56 -1.65 -0.90
C ARG A 29 9.29 -1.08 -1.53
N LEU A 30 8.27 -0.76 -0.72
CA LEU A 30 7.06 -0.08 -1.19
C LEU A 30 7.38 1.31 -1.73
N GLU A 31 8.24 2.06 -1.04
CA GLU A 31 8.67 3.41 -1.45
C GLU A 31 9.49 3.39 -2.74
N SER A 32 10.36 2.38 -2.91
CA SER A 32 11.11 2.19 -4.16
C SER A 32 10.17 1.92 -5.34
N ALA A 33 9.12 1.11 -5.13
CA ALA A 33 8.09 0.88 -6.14
C ALA A 33 7.22 2.11 -6.41
N ALA A 34 6.91 2.90 -5.38
CA ALA A 34 6.25 4.20 -5.53
C ALA A 34 7.08 5.14 -6.40
N LEU A 35 8.39 5.25 -6.17
CA LEU A 35 9.29 6.06 -7.00
C LEU A 35 9.26 5.61 -8.46
N ALA A 36 9.32 4.31 -8.72
CA ALA A 36 9.23 3.77 -10.08
C ALA A 36 7.90 4.14 -10.76
N VAL A 37 6.77 4.09 -10.04
CA VAL A 37 5.46 4.53 -10.55
C VAL A 37 5.43 6.04 -10.82
N TYR A 38 6.01 6.84 -9.94
CA TYR A 38 6.15 8.29 -10.15
C TYR A 38 6.96 8.62 -11.40
N GLN A 39 8.05 7.89 -11.63
CA GLN A 39 8.90 8.05 -12.82
C GLN A 39 8.16 7.73 -14.13
N ARG A 40 7.08 6.92 -14.08
CA ARG A 40 6.16 6.68 -15.21
C ARG A 40 5.10 7.77 -15.39
N GLY A 41 5.22 8.86 -14.62
CA GLY A 41 4.34 10.02 -14.68
C GLY A 41 3.04 9.89 -13.91
N HIS A 42 2.84 8.82 -13.12
CA HIS A 42 1.65 8.61 -12.29
C HIS A 42 1.81 9.16 -10.87
N VAL A 43 0.71 9.17 -10.10
CA VAL A 43 0.73 9.55 -8.68
C VAL A 43 0.71 8.28 -7.83
N PRO A 44 1.83 7.88 -7.20
CA PRO A 44 1.85 6.73 -6.31
C PRO A 44 1.33 7.08 -4.92
N VAL A 45 0.69 6.12 -4.25
CA VAL A 45 0.35 6.20 -2.82
C VAL A 45 0.61 4.86 -2.14
N ILE A 46 0.92 4.90 -0.85
CA ILE A 46 1.10 3.72 0.02
C ILE A 46 0.06 3.82 1.14
N GLY A 47 -0.60 2.71 1.49
CA GLY A 47 -1.64 2.70 2.52
C GLY A 47 -1.11 3.18 3.88
N GLU A 48 0.09 2.72 4.24
CA GLU A 48 0.79 3.06 5.48
C GLU A 48 1.10 4.56 5.61
N TRP A 49 1.38 5.27 4.50
CA TRP A 49 1.60 6.72 4.54
C TRP A 49 0.37 7.49 5.04
N LEU A 50 -0.84 6.98 4.78
CA LEU A 50 -2.06 7.57 5.30
C LEU A 50 -2.43 7.00 6.68
N ALA A 51 -2.27 5.70 6.87
CA ALA A 51 -2.71 5.01 8.08
C ALA A 51 -1.84 5.29 9.32
N LEU A 52 -0.51 5.26 9.20
CA LEU A 52 0.39 5.37 10.36
C LEU A 52 0.29 6.74 11.05
N PRO A 53 0.28 7.88 10.34
CA PRO A 53 0.11 9.19 10.99
C PRO A 53 -1.26 9.33 11.68
N LEU A 54 -2.32 8.77 11.08
CA LEU A 54 -3.66 8.79 11.66
C LEU A 54 -3.76 7.92 12.93
N ALA A 55 -3.20 6.71 12.90
CA ALA A 55 -3.14 5.84 14.08
C ALA A 55 -2.36 6.50 15.22
N LYS A 56 -1.21 7.11 14.91
CA LYS A 56 -0.42 7.87 15.89
C LYS A 56 -1.23 9.03 16.49
N ALA A 57 -1.92 9.80 15.66
CA ALA A 57 -2.78 10.90 16.11
C ALA A 57 -3.95 10.40 16.99
N ALA A 58 -4.45 9.18 16.75
CA ALA A 58 -5.45 8.51 17.56
C ALA A 58 -4.90 7.91 18.88
N GLY A 59 -3.59 7.96 19.11
CA GLY A 59 -2.96 7.51 20.35
C GLY A 59 -2.23 6.17 20.26
N SER A 60 -2.06 5.61 19.06
CA SER A 60 -1.23 4.42 18.85
C SER A 60 0.22 4.68 19.26
N LYS A 61 0.81 3.71 19.96
CA LYS A 61 2.18 3.69 20.47
C LYS A 61 3.05 2.65 19.77
N ALA A 62 2.45 1.65 19.11
CA ALA A 62 3.15 0.60 18.41
C ALA A 62 2.40 0.17 17.14
N VAL A 63 3.13 -0.36 16.15
CA VAL A 63 2.59 -0.74 14.83
C VAL A 63 1.59 -1.90 14.88
N ASP A 64 1.51 -2.62 15.99
CA ASP A 64 0.68 -3.79 16.24
C ASP A 64 -0.24 -3.62 17.46
N ASP A 65 -0.38 -2.41 17.99
CA ASP A 65 -1.35 -2.16 19.04
C ASP A 65 -2.79 -2.12 18.54
N GLU A 66 -3.73 -2.15 19.48
CA GLU A 66 -5.17 -2.21 19.18
C GLU A 66 -5.64 -1.06 18.28
N ILE A 67 -5.10 0.15 18.47
CA ILE A 67 -5.46 1.32 17.66
C ILE A 67 -4.93 1.15 16.24
N SER A 68 -3.67 0.73 16.08
CA SER A 68 -3.05 0.45 14.79
C SER A 68 -3.83 -0.63 14.03
N GLU A 69 -4.11 -1.77 14.66
CA GLU A 69 -4.87 -2.87 14.05
C GLU A 69 -6.29 -2.45 13.63
N ALA A 70 -6.96 -1.64 14.46
CA ALA A 70 -8.29 -1.12 14.14
C ALA A 70 -8.30 -0.06 13.03
N MET A 71 -7.19 0.64 12.80
CA MET A 71 -7.14 1.76 11.87
C MET A 71 -6.50 1.45 10.51
N LEU A 72 -5.44 0.64 10.47
CA LEU A 72 -4.66 0.48 9.24
C LEU A 72 -5.51 -0.02 8.07
N TYR A 73 -6.27 -1.09 8.31
CA TYR A 73 -7.07 -1.71 7.26
C TYR A 73 -8.25 -0.82 6.81
N PRO A 74 -9.07 -0.23 7.71
CA PRO A 74 -10.12 0.70 7.29
C PRO A 74 -9.62 1.95 6.57
N VAL A 75 -8.45 2.49 6.95
CA VAL A 75 -7.86 3.66 6.28
C VAL A 75 -7.41 3.28 4.86
N ALA A 76 -6.66 2.17 4.72
CA ALA A 76 -6.23 1.68 3.41
C ALA A 76 -7.42 1.42 2.47
N HIS A 77 -8.49 0.82 2.97
CA HIS A 77 -9.71 0.59 2.20
C HIS A 77 -10.37 1.85 1.65
N ARG A 78 -10.45 2.90 2.48
CA ARG A 78 -10.98 4.20 2.04
C ARG A 78 -10.11 4.81 0.95
N LEU A 79 -8.79 4.60 1.00
CA LEU A 79 -7.84 5.04 -0.02
C LEU A 79 -7.99 4.24 -1.33
N ILE A 80 -8.12 2.91 -1.26
CA ILE A 80 -8.33 2.05 -2.44
C ILE A 80 -9.51 2.54 -3.27
N ALA A 81 -10.63 2.88 -2.62
CA ALA A 81 -11.83 3.38 -3.28
C ALA A 81 -11.65 4.72 -4.04
N LYS A 82 -10.49 5.37 -3.91
CA LYS A 82 -10.13 6.60 -4.63
C LYS A 82 -9.05 6.40 -5.69
N CYS A 83 -8.41 5.23 -5.71
CA CYS A 83 -7.36 4.92 -6.67
C CYS A 83 -7.95 4.48 -8.01
N ASP A 84 -7.20 4.67 -9.08
CA ASP A 84 -7.54 4.18 -10.42
C ASP A 84 -7.02 2.73 -10.62
N ALA A 85 -5.95 2.38 -9.92
CA ALA A 85 -5.31 1.07 -10.00
C ALA A 85 -4.55 0.72 -8.71
N ILE A 86 -4.18 -0.55 -8.60
CA ILE A 86 -3.21 -1.06 -7.62
C ILE A 86 -2.00 -1.62 -8.37
N TYR A 87 -0.80 -1.32 -7.90
CA TYR A 87 0.42 -2.04 -8.25
C TYR A 87 0.83 -2.97 -7.09
N ARG A 88 0.70 -4.28 -7.30
CA ARG A 88 1.07 -5.33 -6.34
C ARG A 88 2.52 -5.77 -6.56
N ILE A 89 3.41 -5.39 -5.64
CA ILE A 89 4.82 -5.83 -5.68
C ILE A 89 4.97 -7.26 -5.16
N PRO A 90 6.03 -8.02 -5.51
CA PRO A 90 6.20 -9.39 -5.04
C PRO A 90 6.38 -9.54 -3.51
N GLY A 91 5.91 -10.67 -2.97
CA GLY A 91 6.10 -11.08 -1.57
C GLY A 91 4.80 -11.43 -0.87
N ALA A 92 4.85 -12.43 0.02
CA ALA A 92 3.69 -12.87 0.80
C ALA A 92 3.19 -11.74 1.71
N SER A 93 1.93 -11.35 1.57
CA SER A 93 1.35 -10.27 2.36
C SER A 93 -0.17 -10.39 2.42
N LYS A 94 -0.69 -10.80 3.58
CA LYS A 94 -2.13 -10.92 3.78
C LYS A 94 -2.86 -9.59 3.56
N GLY A 95 -2.27 -8.48 4.03
CA GLY A 95 -2.84 -7.14 3.84
C GLY A 95 -2.94 -6.78 2.35
N ALA A 96 -1.85 -6.96 1.61
CA ALA A 96 -1.85 -6.65 0.18
C ALA A 96 -2.77 -7.58 -0.63
N ASP A 97 -2.93 -8.84 -0.23
CA ASP A 97 -3.86 -9.77 -0.87
C ASP A 97 -5.32 -9.33 -0.63
N MET A 98 -5.62 -8.83 0.58
CA MET A 98 -6.92 -8.23 0.89
C MET A 98 -7.17 -6.93 0.12
N ASP A 99 -6.14 -6.11 -0.11
CA ASP A 99 -6.25 -4.90 -0.94
C ASP A 99 -6.65 -5.25 -2.38
N ILE A 100 -6.13 -6.36 -2.92
CA ILE A 100 -6.51 -6.88 -4.24
C ILE A 100 -7.97 -7.30 -4.29
N GLU A 101 -8.46 -8.01 -3.27
CA GLU A 101 -9.88 -8.37 -3.18
C GLU A 101 -10.79 -7.13 -3.19
N VAL A 102 -10.38 -6.05 -2.51
CA VAL A 102 -11.12 -4.79 -2.49
C VAL A 102 -11.03 -4.06 -3.82
N ALA A 103 -9.86 -4.00 -4.45
CA ALA A 103 -9.71 -3.46 -5.80
C ALA A 103 -10.63 -4.14 -6.81
N HIS A 104 -10.72 -5.47 -6.75
CA HIS A 104 -11.64 -6.23 -7.62
C HIS A 104 -13.10 -5.84 -7.40
N LYS A 105 -13.52 -5.61 -6.14
CA LYS A 105 -14.88 -5.13 -5.83
C LYS A 105 -15.17 -3.74 -6.41
N TYR A 106 -14.14 -2.89 -6.52
CA TYR A 106 -14.23 -1.56 -7.13
C TYR A 106 -13.95 -1.55 -8.64
N GLY A 107 -13.68 -2.70 -9.27
CA GLY A 107 -13.36 -2.79 -10.69
C GLY A 107 -12.01 -2.16 -11.06
N LEU A 108 -11.10 -2.00 -10.09
CA LEU A 108 -9.80 -1.39 -10.32
C LEU A 108 -8.87 -2.33 -11.08
N ARG A 109 -7.97 -1.74 -11.87
CA ARG A 109 -6.90 -2.51 -12.52
C ARG A 109 -5.85 -2.90 -11.50
N VAL A 110 -5.39 -4.14 -11.56
CA VAL A 110 -4.30 -4.65 -10.75
C VAL A 110 -3.11 -4.94 -11.66
N TYR A 111 -2.01 -4.24 -11.44
CA TYR A 111 -0.74 -4.50 -12.08
C TYR A 111 0.12 -5.35 -11.14
N THR A 112 0.78 -6.37 -11.68
CA THR A 112 1.73 -7.22 -10.94
C THR A 112 3.17 -7.09 -11.45
N ALA A 113 3.37 -6.25 -12.45
CA ALA A 113 4.66 -5.93 -13.05
C ALA A 113 4.67 -4.44 -13.42
N LEU A 114 5.80 -3.76 -13.18
CA LEU A 114 5.95 -2.32 -13.42
C LEU A 114 5.72 -1.97 -14.89
N GLU A 115 6.18 -2.83 -15.80
CA GLU A 115 6.12 -2.65 -17.25
C GLU A 115 4.69 -2.72 -17.78
N SER A 116 3.77 -3.31 -17.01
CA SER A 116 2.34 -3.34 -17.35
C SER A 116 1.63 -2.03 -17.02
N ILE A 117 2.24 -1.17 -16.20
CA ILE A 117 1.72 0.17 -15.92
C ILE A 117 2.01 1.03 -17.15
N PRO A 118 1.04 1.77 -17.70
CA PRO A 118 1.28 2.67 -18.82
C PRO A 118 2.28 3.79 -18.49
N GLU A 119 2.71 4.56 -19.49
CA GLU A 119 3.30 5.89 -19.28
C GLU A 119 2.17 6.92 -19.31
N ALA A 120 2.19 7.87 -18.37
CA ALA A 120 1.21 8.95 -18.29
C ALA A 120 1.36 9.97 -19.42
#